data_AF-A0A9N9P5G4-F1
#
_entry.id   AF-A0A9N9P5G4-F1
#
_cell.length_a   1.000
_cell.length_b   1.000
_cell.length_c   1.000
_cell.angle_alpha   90.00
_cell.angle_beta   90.00
_cell.angle_gamma   90.00
#
_symmetry.space_group_name_H-M   'P 1'
#
loop_
_entity.id
_entity.type
_entity.pdbx_description
1 polymer ?
#
loop_
_entity_poly.entity_id
_entity_poly.type
_entity_poly.pdbx_seq_one_letter_code
_entity_poly.pdbx_strand_id
1 'polypeptide(L)'
;DLKEERRVTYDGSTVVFNEEVLANNFAFWWSPNSTQIAYLRLNESLVPEYRFPLYLNGLLATPYAKEVIMKYPKPGYPNPVVTFHIYDTSTPLVSQSAAIPFTNDFGDTDKLITEVCWAGNDNVLVRVMNRVQDIARVVLVDANNRSGVTVREENAETRDGGWFEIVRITQDSYADVVVNNGYNHLAIFSPLNNATPRYLTSGNWEVVGGVKAIDYTLQLVYFMSTEKSSIERHLYSVSFDGLTKTALTNTDEAGYYEVSFSKGAKYYNIKYEGPEIPWQKVLKVDNSSFSVSLQDNNKLKSLIKTIDMPTIKYSTVESDGNIRPPGMDETGREKYPVLFHVYGGPTSQLVNKKFFFDWHLYVASKLKFVVVTVDTRGTGYLGRTFRVCVRKHLGEYESIDSINTAKLWAKLPYVDSSKIAIWGWSFGGFLTSKVIEADSGVFQAGMAVAPAAVTNMTGFSNAQFLLVHGTGDVDKFTLGSVHNYRLQFYTDNDHSIAKHNANRE
;
A
#
# COMPACT_ATOMS: atom_id res chain seq x y z
N ASP A 1 6.89 33.99 6.29
CA ASP A 1 7.81 34.72 5.41
C ASP A 1 8.59 33.76 4.52
N LEU A 2 8.08 33.48 3.32
CA LEU A 2 8.85 32.86 2.23
C LEU A 2 8.72 33.83 1.06
N LYS A 3 9.58 34.86 1.01
CA LYS A 3 9.51 35.93 -0.01
C LYS A 3 10.48 35.75 -1.17
N GLU A 4 11.40 34.80 -1.10
CA GLU A 4 12.32 34.49 -2.20
C GLU A 4 12.39 32.98 -2.42
N GLU A 5 11.90 32.55 -3.58
CA GLU A 5 12.03 31.17 -4.05
C GLU A 5 13.33 31.04 -4.85
N ARG A 6 14.18 30.08 -4.48
CA ARG A 6 15.41 29.77 -5.21
C ARG A 6 15.26 28.44 -5.93
N ARG A 7 15.29 28.46 -7.26
CA ARG A 7 15.24 27.26 -8.09
C ARG A 7 16.51 26.42 -7.89
N VAL A 8 16.34 25.14 -7.56
CA VAL A 8 17.44 24.20 -7.27
C VAL A 8 17.71 23.21 -8.42
N THR A 9 16.81 23.08 -9.40
CA THR A 9 16.98 22.21 -10.57
C THR A 9 16.72 22.99 -11.86
N TYR A 10 17.54 22.79 -12.90
CA TYR A 10 17.47 23.56 -14.15
C TYR A 10 17.21 22.70 -15.40
N ASP A 11 16.88 21.42 -15.21
CA ASP A 11 16.80 20.41 -16.28
C ASP A 11 15.44 20.32 -16.98
N GLY A 12 14.51 21.22 -16.65
CA GLY A 12 13.23 21.34 -17.33
C GLY A 12 12.16 20.36 -16.86
N SER A 13 12.42 19.52 -15.87
CA SER A 13 11.36 18.77 -15.20
C SER A 13 10.48 19.74 -14.41
N THR A 14 9.22 19.89 -14.80
CA THR A 14 8.24 20.74 -14.10
C THR A 14 7.65 20.05 -12.88
N VAL A 15 7.81 18.73 -12.76
CA VAL A 15 7.29 17.91 -11.68
C VAL A 15 8.29 16.81 -11.33
N VAL A 16 8.58 16.63 -10.05
CA VAL A 16 9.22 15.42 -9.52
C VAL A 16 8.09 14.53 -9.02
N PHE A 17 7.54 13.70 -9.90
CA PHE A 17 6.46 12.78 -9.52
C PHE A 17 6.92 11.35 -9.74
N ASN A 18 6.84 10.53 -8.68
CA ASN A 18 6.99 9.09 -8.80
C ASN A 18 6.06 8.43 -7.79
N GLU A 19 4.84 8.12 -8.25
CA GLU A 19 3.80 7.40 -7.49
C GLU A 19 4.35 6.11 -6.87
N GLU A 20 5.15 5.36 -7.63
CA GLU A 20 5.49 3.97 -7.31
C GLU A 20 6.82 3.83 -6.54
N VAL A 21 7.84 4.65 -6.84
CA VAL A 21 9.18 4.47 -6.26
C VAL A 21 9.38 5.24 -4.95
N LEU A 22 8.90 6.49 -4.88
CA LEU A 22 9.08 7.33 -3.67
C LEU A 22 7.80 7.43 -2.83
N ALA A 23 6.64 7.16 -3.45
CA ALA A 23 5.32 7.36 -2.85
C ALA A 23 5.18 8.74 -2.20
N ASN A 24 5.68 9.77 -2.90
CA ASN A 24 5.75 11.14 -2.40
C ASN A 24 5.82 12.17 -3.53
N ASN A 25 5.47 13.43 -3.21
CA ASN A 25 5.51 14.55 -4.14
C ASN A 25 6.79 15.40 -4.02
N PHE A 26 7.79 14.91 -3.29
CA PHE A 26 9.11 15.52 -3.15
C PHE A 26 10.22 14.47 -3.26
N ALA A 27 11.40 14.91 -3.71
CA ALA A 27 12.62 14.10 -3.72
C ALA A 27 13.81 14.90 -3.17
N PHE A 28 13.61 15.58 -2.04
CA PHE A 28 14.65 16.27 -1.30
C PHE A 28 14.46 16.12 0.21
N TRP A 29 15.55 16.12 0.96
CA TRP A 29 15.59 15.88 2.40
C TRP A 29 16.62 16.80 3.06
N TRP A 30 16.16 17.60 4.02
CA TRP A 30 17.04 18.46 4.83
C TRP A 30 17.89 17.64 5.80
N SER A 31 19.15 18.03 5.97
CA SER A 31 19.99 17.55 7.05
C SER A 31 19.37 17.94 8.41
N PRO A 32 19.61 17.18 9.50
CA PRO A 32 18.99 17.46 10.80
C PRO A 32 19.35 18.85 11.36
N ASN A 33 20.53 19.36 11.04
CA ASN A 33 20.99 20.72 11.38
C ASN A 33 20.59 21.80 10.36
N SER A 34 19.86 21.44 9.29
CA SER A 34 19.35 22.34 8.25
C SER A 34 20.43 23.11 7.46
N THR A 35 21.65 22.59 7.39
CA THR A 35 22.74 23.23 6.61
C THR A 35 22.86 22.66 5.20
N GLN A 36 22.38 21.45 4.96
CA GLN A 36 22.48 20.73 3.70
C GLN A 36 21.13 20.14 3.26
N ILE A 37 20.97 19.96 1.94
CA ILE A 37 19.82 19.30 1.33
C ILE A 37 20.32 18.16 0.45
N ALA A 38 19.94 16.92 0.78
CA ALA A 38 20.07 15.79 -0.14
C ALA A 38 18.90 15.84 -1.13
N TYR A 39 19.13 15.62 -2.42
CA TYR A 39 18.06 15.61 -3.42
C TYR A 39 18.34 14.66 -4.57
N LEU A 40 17.26 14.20 -5.22
CA LEU A 40 17.33 13.43 -6.46
C LEU A 40 17.11 14.35 -7.65
N ARG A 41 17.85 14.08 -8.71
CA ARG A 41 17.58 14.63 -10.04
C ARG A 41 17.04 13.51 -10.92
N LEU A 42 15.92 13.76 -11.60
CA LEU A 42 15.24 12.79 -12.46
C LEU A 42 15.25 13.30 -13.90
N ASN A 43 16.00 12.65 -14.78
CA ASN A 43 16.04 12.99 -16.20
C ASN A 43 15.05 12.14 -16.99
N GLU A 44 13.95 12.75 -17.42
CA GLU A 44 12.86 12.11 -18.16
C GLU A 44 12.96 12.27 -19.69
N SER A 45 14.10 12.75 -20.21
CA SER A 45 14.26 13.01 -21.66
C SER A 45 14.02 11.78 -22.54
N LEU A 46 14.37 10.58 -22.04
CA LEU A 46 14.16 9.30 -22.73
C LEU A 46 12.81 8.63 -22.38
N VAL A 47 12.05 9.20 -21.44
CA VAL A 47 10.74 8.65 -21.06
C VAL A 47 9.72 9.02 -22.13
N PRO A 48 8.97 8.04 -22.68
CA PRO A 48 7.91 8.32 -23.63
C PRO A 48 6.79 9.19 -23.06
N GLU A 49 6.13 9.94 -23.93
CA GLU A 49 4.94 10.69 -23.58
C GLU A 49 3.70 9.80 -23.70
N TYR A 50 2.84 9.86 -22.68
CA TYR A 50 1.48 9.39 -22.73
C TYR A 50 0.53 10.57 -22.90
N ARG A 51 -0.48 10.38 -23.75
CA ARG A 51 -1.43 11.41 -24.14
C ARG A 51 -2.84 10.89 -23.92
N PHE A 52 -3.68 11.70 -23.28
CA PHE A 52 -5.09 11.37 -23.13
C PHE A 52 -5.96 12.64 -23.22
N PRO A 53 -7.18 12.50 -23.77
CA PRO A 53 -8.10 13.62 -23.89
C PRO A 53 -8.72 13.99 -22.54
N LEU A 54 -8.89 15.29 -22.31
CA LEU A 54 -9.61 15.87 -21.20
C LEU A 54 -10.85 16.58 -21.74
N TYR A 55 -12.01 16.00 -21.47
CA TYR A 55 -13.30 16.49 -21.96
C TYR A 55 -13.93 17.58 -21.07
N LEU A 56 -13.49 17.68 -19.81
CA LEU A 56 -14.04 18.60 -18.82
C LEU A 56 -13.00 19.63 -18.35
N ASN A 57 -13.45 20.85 -18.09
CA ASN A 57 -12.70 21.84 -17.32
C ASN A 57 -13.45 22.12 -16.01
N GLY A 58 -13.03 21.47 -14.93
CA GLY A 58 -13.86 21.36 -13.73
C GLY A 58 -15.11 20.51 -14.00
N LEU A 59 -16.30 21.08 -13.81
CA LEU A 59 -17.59 20.41 -14.10
C LEU A 59 -18.19 20.80 -15.46
N LEU A 60 -17.51 21.64 -16.25
CA LEU A 60 -18.01 22.13 -17.52
C LEU A 60 -17.44 21.31 -18.68
N ALA A 61 -18.32 20.77 -19.52
CA ALA A 61 -17.92 20.14 -20.77
C ALA A 61 -17.27 21.17 -21.71
N THR A 62 -16.14 20.80 -22.28
CA THR A 62 -15.44 21.62 -23.27
C THR A 62 -15.88 21.21 -24.68
N PRO A 63 -16.29 22.14 -25.57
CA PRO A 63 -16.70 21.80 -26.94
C PRO A 63 -15.62 21.12 -27.77
N TYR A 64 -14.35 21.38 -27.43
CA TYR A 64 -13.17 20.75 -28.00
C TYR A 64 -12.33 20.21 -26.86
N ALA A 65 -12.08 18.89 -26.86
CA ALA A 65 -11.28 18.25 -25.83
C ALA A 65 -9.86 18.82 -25.81
N LYS A 66 -9.32 19.04 -24.61
CA LYS A 66 -7.90 19.33 -24.43
C LYS A 66 -7.12 18.02 -24.38
N GLU A 67 -5.83 18.07 -24.67
CA GLU A 67 -4.94 16.92 -24.47
C GLU A 67 -4.08 17.16 -23.23
N VAL A 68 -4.00 16.15 -22.36
CA VAL A 68 -3.00 16.08 -21.30
C VAL A 68 -1.85 15.23 -21.81
N ILE A 69 -0.63 15.78 -21.71
CA ILE A 69 0.61 15.10 -22.10
C ILE A 69 1.42 14.92 -20.81
N MET A 70 1.86 13.70 -20.54
CA MET A 70 2.70 13.38 -19.38
C MET A 70 3.80 12.38 -19.73
N LYS A 71 4.93 12.43 -19.02
CA LYS A 71 5.95 11.38 -19.08
C LYS A 71 5.45 10.15 -18.33
N TYR A 72 5.40 9.00 -19.01
CA TYR A 72 4.85 7.77 -18.43
C TYR A 72 5.59 6.53 -18.95
N PRO A 73 6.51 5.94 -18.16
CA PRO A 73 7.25 4.76 -18.57
C PRO A 73 6.38 3.51 -18.47
N LYS A 74 5.79 3.09 -19.60
CA LYS A 74 5.10 1.78 -19.67
C LYS A 74 6.08 0.63 -19.40
N PRO A 75 5.62 -0.53 -18.90
CA PRO A 75 6.47 -1.70 -18.73
C PRO A 75 7.31 -2.00 -19.99
N GLY A 76 8.62 -2.19 -19.81
CA GLY A 76 9.58 -2.40 -20.90
C GLY A 76 10.18 -1.13 -21.52
N TYR A 77 9.63 0.05 -21.27
CA TYR A 77 10.16 1.34 -21.79
C TYR A 77 11.11 2.01 -20.80
N PRO A 78 11.99 2.95 -21.23
CA PRO A 78 12.96 3.59 -20.33
C PRO A 78 12.31 4.31 -19.13
N ASN A 79 12.89 4.12 -17.94
CA ASN A 79 12.58 4.92 -16.75
C ASN A 79 13.36 6.24 -16.77
N PRO A 80 12.97 7.24 -15.95
CA PRO A 80 13.81 8.40 -15.68
C PRO A 80 15.19 7.98 -15.17
N VAL A 81 16.26 8.60 -15.66
CA VAL A 81 17.60 8.39 -15.10
C VAL A 81 17.71 9.20 -13.81
N VAL A 82 18.00 8.53 -12.70
CA VAL A 82 18.09 9.13 -11.37
C VAL A 82 19.55 9.32 -10.93
N THR A 83 19.86 10.51 -10.40
CA THR A 83 21.16 10.80 -9.76
C THR A 83 20.97 11.44 -8.39
N PHE A 84 21.87 11.14 -7.46
CA PHE A 84 21.87 11.66 -6.09
C PHE A 84 22.81 12.86 -5.95
N HIS A 85 22.36 13.90 -5.24
CA HIS A 85 23.08 15.14 -5.06
C HIS A 85 22.95 15.67 -3.62
N ILE A 86 23.92 16.49 -3.21
CA ILE A 86 23.86 17.26 -1.97
C ILE A 86 24.12 18.73 -2.27
N TYR A 87 23.24 19.60 -1.78
CA TYR A 87 23.35 21.04 -1.83
C TYR A 87 23.70 21.58 -0.44
N ASP A 88 24.88 22.19 -0.31
CA ASP A 88 25.25 22.95 0.88
C ASP A 88 24.71 24.38 0.77
N THR A 89 23.90 24.80 1.75
CA THR A 89 23.23 26.11 1.70
C THR A 89 24.20 27.30 1.77
N SER A 90 25.42 27.09 2.26
CA SER A 90 26.46 28.12 2.37
C SER A 90 27.17 28.43 1.05
N THR A 91 27.04 27.57 0.03
CA THR A 91 27.72 27.74 -1.26
C THR A 91 26.73 27.80 -2.43
N PRO A 92 27.06 28.50 -3.53
CA PRO A 92 26.19 28.53 -4.70
C PRO A 92 25.96 27.14 -5.28
N LEU A 93 24.72 26.82 -5.65
CA LEU A 93 24.36 25.52 -6.22
C LEU A 93 25.21 25.14 -7.46
N VAL A 94 25.52 26.12 -8.32
CA VAL A 94 26.26 25.88 -9.56
C VAL A 94 27.64 25.26 -9.32
N SER A 95 28.30 25.60 -8.20
CA SER A 95 29.61 25.05 -7.83
C SER A 95 29.54 23.66 -7.20
N GLN A 96 28.34 23.09 -7.07
CA GLN A 96 28.10 21.79 -6.41
C GLN A 96 27.02 20.96 -7.11
N SER A 97 26.88 21.13 -8.43
CA SER A 97 25.85 20.47 -9.24
C SER A 97 26.19 19.03 -9.65
N ALA A 98 27.42 18.57 -9.42
CA ALA A 98 27.84 17.21 -9.74
C ALA A 98 27.05 16.18 -8.92
N ALA A 99 26.75 15.04 -9.54
CA ALA A 99 26.20 13.89 -8.82
C ALA A 99 27.27 13.31 -7.88
N ILE A 100 26.84 12.81 -6.73
CA ILE A 100 27.73 12.08 -5.82
C ILE A 100 27.93 10.67 -6.39
N PRO A 101 29.18 10.25 -6.66
CA PRO A 101 29.45 8.93 -7.17
C PRO A 101 29.25 7.86 -6.07
N PHE A 102 28.65 6.74 -6.44
CA PHE A 102 28.51 5.56 -5.59
C PHE A 102 29.47 4.47 -6.05
N THR A 103 30.19 3.83 -5.12
CA THR A 103 30.98 2.64 -5.44
C THR A 103 30.06 1.44 -5.62
N ASN A 104 30.36 0.61 -6.64
CA ASN A 104 29.52 -0.53 -7.03
C ASN A 104 28.05 -0.14 -7.28
N ASP A 105 27.83 0.97 -7.99
CA ASP A 105 26.48 1.42 -8.37
C ASP A 105 25.86 0.53 -9.46
N PHE A 106 24.55 0.69 -9.67
CA PHE A 106 23.88 0.20 -10.87
C PHE A 106 24.07 1.18 -12.03
N GLY A 107 24.05 0.65 -13.26
CA GLY A 107 24.04 1.49 -14.45
C GLY A 107 22.77 2.33 -14.56
N ASP A 108 22.83 3.45 -15.27
CA ASP A 108 21.74 4.44 -15.33
C ASP A 108 20.38 3.88 -15.77
N THR A 109 20.36 2.86 -16.63
CA THR A 109 19.13 2.23 -17.12
C THR A 109 18.55 1.17 -16.18
N ASP A 110 19.32 0.77 -15.17
CA ASP A 110 18.98 -0.28 -14.21
C ASP A 110 18.80 0.28 -12.78
N LYS A 111 19.20 1.52 -12.53
CA LYS A 111 19.21 2.11 -11.20
C LYS A 111 17.85 2.70 -10.79
N LEU A 112 17.42 2.36 -9.58
CA LEU A 112 16.34 3.03 -8.86
C LEU A 112 16.86 3.50 -7.50
N ILE A 113 16.60 4.76 -7.12
CA ILE A 113 16.79 5.21 -5.75
C ILE A 113 15.43 5.23 -5.08
N THR A 114 15.21 4.30 -4.15
CA THR A 114 13.92 4.11 -3.49
C THR A 114 13.83 4.85 -2.17
N GLU A 115 14.98 5.23 -1.60
CA GLU A 115 15.02 5.87 -0.30
C GLU A 115 16.28 6.69 -0.06
N VAL A 116 16.11 7.80 0.65
CA VAL A 116 17.17 8.66 1.16
C VAL A 116 16.86 9.02 2.61
N CYS A 117 17.80 8.74 3.51
CA CYS A 117 17.67 9.06 4.93
C CYS A 117 18.97 9.61 5.49
N TRP A 118 18.93 10.79 6.13
CA TRP A 118 20.06 11.31 6.89
C TRP A 118 20.35 10.43 8.12
N ALA A 119 21.63 10.17 8.35
CA ALA A 119 22.15 9.42 9.50
C ALA A 119 23.13 10.32 10.26
N GLY A 120 22.59 11.19 11.11
CA GLY A 120 23.33 12.31 11.68
C GLY A 120 23.44 13.49 10.71
N ASN A 121 24.39 14.39 10.95
CA ASN A 121 24.53 15.62 10.16
C ASN A 121 25.39 15.44 8.90
N ASP A 122 26.30 14.47 8.91
CA ASP A 122 27.35 14.35 7.89
C ASP A 122 27.20 13.12 6.99
N ASN A 123 26.27 12.21 7.32
CA ASN A 123 26.09 10.98 6.56
C ASN A 123 24.65 10.84 6.05
N VAL A 124 24.52 10.23 4.87
CA VAL A 124 23.23 9.88 4.27
C VAL A 124 23.25 8.41 3.89
N LEU A 125 22.18 7.69 4.22
CA LEU A 125 21.93 6.34 3.74
C LEU A 125 21.00 6.42 2.54
N VAL A 126 21.42 5.82 1.43
CA VAL A 126 20.65 5.79 0.18
C VAL A 126 20.38 4.33 -0.17
N ARG A 127 19.09 3.95 -0.28
CA ARG A 127 18.72 2.62 -0.77
C ARG A 127 18.59 2.67 -2.28
N VAL A 128 19.38 1.84 -2.94
CA VAL A 128 19.43 1.72 -4.40
C VAL A 128 19.02 0.32 -4.77
N MET A 129 18.14 0.16 -5.77
CA MET A 129 17.72 -1.13 -6.28
C MET A 129 18.04 -1.23 -7.78
N ASN A 130 18.21 -2.46 -8.27
CA ASN A 130 18.14 -2.71 -9.70
C ASN A 130 16.69 -2.56 -10.21
N ARG A 131 16.50 -2.50 -11.53
CA ARG A 131 15.19 -2.23 -12.13
C ARG A 131 14.19 -3.35 -11.92
N VAL A 132 14.68 -4.58 -11.77
CA VAL A 132 13.86 -5.76 -11.44
C VAL A 132 13.44 -5.77 -9.95
N GLN A 133 14.10 -4.96 -9.11
CA GLN A 133 13.87 -4.83 -7.67
C GLN A 133 14.08 -6.15 -6.90
N ASP A 134 15.02 -6.97 -7.34
CA ASP A 134 15.44 -8.21 -6.67
C ASP A 134 16.88 -8.16 -6.14
N ILE A 135 17.60 -7.06 -6.38
CA ILE A 135 18.86 -6.72 -5.71
C ILE A 135 18.71 -5.32 -5.10
N ALA A 136 18.96 -5.21 -3.80
CA ALA A 136 18.95 -3.94 -3.08
C ALA A 136 20.31 -3.69 -2.43
N ARG A 137 20.80 -2.46 -2.56
CA ARG A 137 22.02 -1.96 -1.95
C ARG A 137 21.70 -0.81 -1.00
N VAL A 138 22.44 -0.73 0.10
CA VAL A 138 22.46 0.47 0.92
C VAL A 138 23.82 1.13 0.77
N VAL A 139 23.80 2.37 0.29
CA VAL A 139 24.98 3.22 0.11
C VAL A 139 25.08 4.17 1.29
N LEU A 140 26.22 4.17 1.97
CA LEU A 140 26.58 5.17 2.96
C LEU A 140 27.33 6.30 2.26
N VAL A 141 26.70 7.46 2.21
CA VAL A 141 27.25 8.69 1.64
C VAL A 141 27.81 9.56 2.75
N ASP A 142 29.08 9.94 2.60
CA ASP A 142 29.68 11.03 3.34
C ASP A 142 29.36 12.35 2.63
N ALA A 143 28.56 13.20 3.27
CA ALA A 143 28.07 14.44 2.69
C ALA A 143 29.17 15.48 2.48
N ASN A 144 30.19 15.46 3.34
CA ASN A 144 31.31 16.41 3.32
C ASN A 144 32.34 16.00 2.27
N ASN A 145 32.70 14.71 2.22
CA ASN A 145 33.62 14.16 1.22
C ASN A 145 32.97 13.93 -0.15
N ARG A 146 31.63 13.99 -0.23
CA ARG A 146 30.85 13.80 -1.45
C ARG A 146 31.14 12.48 -2.15
N SER A 147 31.15 11.41 -1.38
CA SER A 147 31.41 10.05 -1.86
C SER A 147 30.44 9.07 -1.21
N GLY A 148 29.87 8.15 -2.01
CA GLY A 148 29.04 7.05 -1.52
C GLY A 148 29.74 5.71 -1.62
N VAL A 149 29.66 4.92 -0.56
CA VAL A 149 30.17 3.54 -0.53
C VAL A 149 29.04 2.56 -0.27
N THR A 150 28.91 1.54 -1.10
CA THR A 150 27.96 0.44 -0.83
C THR A 150 28.41 -0.34 0.41
N VAL A 151 27.57 -0.36 1.45
CA VAL A 151 27.88 -1.01 2.75
C VAL A 151 27.05 -2.28 3.00
N ARG A 152 25.94 -2.44 2.27
CA ARG A 152 25.06 -3.61 2.34
C ARG A 152 24.55 -3.94 0.94
N GLU A 153 24.41 -5.24 0.65
CA GLU A 153 23.76 -5.76 -0.54
C GLU A 153 22.92 -6.98 -0.14
N GLU A 154 21.69 -7.03 -0.61
CA GLU A 154 20.81 -8.19 -0.47
C GLU A 154 20.28 -8.60 -1.85
N ASN A 155 20.09 -9.91 -2.03
CA ASN A 155 19.58 -10.50 -3.26
C ASN A 155 18.35 -11.37 -2.97
N ALA A 156 17.16 -10.83 -3.26
CA ALA A 156 15.89 -11.50 -3.06
C ALA A 156 15.70 -12.70 -4.00
N GLU A 157 16.25 -12.65 -5.22
CA GLU A 157 16.20 -13.77 -6.16
C GLU A 157 16.85 -15.02 -5.56
N THR A 158 18.04 -14.89 -4.99
CA THR A 158 18.74 -16.02 -4.36
C THR A 158 18.17 -16.43 -3.01
N ARG A 159 17.47 -15.51 -2.32
CA ARG A 159 16.84 -15.80 -1.01
C ARG A 159 15.58 -16.64 -1.18
N ASP A 160 14.68 -16.22 -2.07
CA ASP A 160 13.34 -16.78 -2.20
C ASP A 160 12.70 -16.58 -3.58
N GLY A 161 13.44 -16.09 -4.57
CA GLY A 161 12.87 -15.76 -5.87
C GLY A 161 11.87 -14.60 -5.82
N GLY A 162 11.84 -13.81 -4.73
CA GLY A 162 10.93 -12.68 -4.56
C GLY A 162 11.53 -11.32 -4.95
N TRP A 163 10.89 -10.24 -4.51
CA TRP A 163 11.35 -8.86 -4.72
C TRP A 163 11.54 -8.13 -3.38
N PHE A 164 12.12 -6.92 -3.42
CA PHE A 164 12.19 -6.01 -2.29
C PHE A 164 10.99 -5.07 -2.24
N GLU A 165 10.36 -4.99 -1.07
CA GLU A 165 9.41 -3.93 -0.76
C GLU A 165 10.16 -2.62 -0.47
N ILE A 166 9.52 -1.50 -0.79
CA ILE A 166 10.01 -0.17 -0.41
C ILE A 166 9.60 0.06 1.05
N VAL A 167 10.44 -0.36 1.98
CA VAL A 167 10.27 -0.13 3.42
C VAL A 167 11.18 1.02 3.85
N ARG A 168 10.61 1.99 4.59
CA ARG A 168 11.33 3.20 4.98
C ARG A 168 12.32 2.96 6.14
N ILE A 169 13.60 3.25 5.91
CA ILE A 169 14.61 3.64 6.89
C ILE A 169 14.12 4.88 7.64
N THR A 170 14.25 4.85 8.96
CA THR A 170 13.84 5.95 9.82
C THR A 170 15.03 6.77 10.27
N GLN A 171 14.84 8.08 10.40
CA GLN A 171 15.87 9.00 10.90
C GLN A 171 16.29 8.64 12.34
N ASP A 172 17.55 8.97 12.62
CA ASP A 172 18.23 8.87 13.91
C ASP A 172 18.64 7.43 14.29
N SER A 173 19.92 7.08 14.09
CA SER A 173 20.61 5.79 14.37
C SER A 173 19.96 4.54 13.76
N TYR A 174 20.70 3.86 12.88
CA TYR A 174 20.16 2.91 11.90
C TYR A 174 19.58 1.62 12.48
N ALA A 175 18.33 1.73 12.95
CA ALA A 175 17.36 0.65 12.98
C ALA A 175 16.66 0.59 11.61
N ASP A 176 16.61 -0.59 11.02
CA ASP A 176 16.00 -0.87 9.72
C ASP A 176 15.03 -2.04 9.85
N VAL A 177 14.16 -2.23 8.85
CA VAL A 177 13.32 -3.41 8.71
C VAL A 177 14.00 -4.38 7.77
N VAL A 178 14.38 -5.54 8.28
CA VAL A 178 15.09 -6.59 7.56
C VAL A 178 14.28 -7.87 7.65
N VAL A 179 14.30 -8.67 6.59
CA VAL A 179 13.64 -9.98 6.57
C VAL A 179 14.38 -10.95 7.48
N ASN A 180 13.71 -11.44 8.52
CA ASN A 180 14.21 -12.47 9.42
C ASN A 180 13.25 -13.67 9.39
N ASN A 181 13.73 -14.84 8.99
CA ASN A 181 12.95 -16.08 8.87
C ASN A 181 11.61 -15.91 8.11
N GLY A 182 11.61 -15.10 7.04
CA GLY A 182 10.43 -14.88 6.21
C GLY A 182 9.47 -13.79 6.72
N TYR A 183 9.82 -13.04 7.77
CA TYR A 183 9.01 -11.95 8.30
C TYR A 183 9.81 -10.65 8.43
N ASN A 184 9.16 -9.51 8.21
CA ASN A 184 9.77 -8.19 8.36
C ASN A 184 10.01 -7.85 9.85
N HIS A 185 11.27 -7.67 10.26
CA HIS A 185 11.64 -7.42 11.65
C HIS A 185 12.64 -6.26 11.80
N LEU A 186 12.61 -5.61 12.97
CA LEU A 186 13.57 -4.57 13.31
C LEU A 186 14.96 -5.14 13.55
N ALA A 187 15.97 -4.48 12.99
CA ALA A 187 17.38 -4.80 13.20
C ALA A 187 18.21 -3.52 13.27
N ILE A 188 19.27 -3.51 14.08
CA ILE A 188 20.23 -2.40 14.16
C ILE A 188 21.51 -2.79 13.44
N PHE A 189 22.06 -1.86 12.65
CA PHE A 189 23.45 -1.97 12.18
C PHE A 189 24.27 -0.86 12.82
N SER A 190 25.24 -1.28 13.64
CA SER A 190 26.18 -0.39 14.31
C SER A 190 27.58 -0.99 14.19
N PRO A 191 28.58 -0.23 13.70
CA PRO A 191 28.48 1.12 13.10
C PRO A 191 27.64 1.16 11.79
N LEU A 192 27.40 2.34 11.22
CA LEU A 192 26.55 2.53 10.02
C LEU A 192 26.99 1.72 8.79
N ASN A 193 28.28 1.40 8.69
CA ASN A 193 28.86 0.58 7.62
C ASN A 193 28.92 -0.91 7.97
N ASN A 194 28.34 -1.35 9.09
CA ASN A 194 28.26 -2.76 9.42
C ASN A 194 27.35 -3.47 8.40
N ALA A 195 27.84 -4.56 7.84
CA ALA A 195 27.12 -5.38 6.86
C ALA A 195 26.12 -6.33 7.53
N THR A 196 26.37 -6.69 8.80
CA THR A 196 25.55 -7.67 9.53
C THR A 196 24.69 -6.97 10.57
N PRO A 197 23.35 -7.15 10.54
CA PRO A 197 22.48 -6.57 11.54
C PRO A 197 22.49 -7.38 12.84
N ARG A 198 22.12 -6.72 13.94
CA ARG A 198 21.60 -7.37 15.15
C ARG A 198 20.10 -7.17 15.22
N TYR A 199 19.35 -8.26 15.15
CA TYR A 199 17.89 -8.21 15.25
C TYR A 199 17.44 -7.79 16.65
N LEU A 200 16.46 -6.89 16.70
CA LEU A 200 15.76 -6.50 17.93
C LEU A 200 14.48 -7.30 18.12
N THR A 201 13.93 -7.84 17.03
CA THR A 201 12.64 -8.55 17.04
C THR A 201 12.70 -9.78 16.15
N SER A 202 11.86 -10.75 16.47
CA SER A 202 11.70 -12.00 15.72
C SER A 202 10.35 -12.65 16.05
N GLY A 203 9.81 -13.44 15.13
CA GLY A 203 8.61 -14.25 15.32
C GLY A 203 7.86 -14.46 14.00
N ASN A 204 6.72 -15.14 14.06
CA ASN A 204 5.85 -15.37 12.90
C ASN A 204 4.85 -14.21 12.73
N TRP A 205 5.36 -12.98 12.69
CA TRP A 205 4.59 -11.74 12.58
C TRP A 205 5.48 -10.63 12.02
N GLU A 206 4.90 -9.55 11.51
CA GLU A 206 5.65 -8.49 10.81
C GLU A 206 5.61 -7.14 11.56
N VAL A 207 6.72 -6.43 11.51
CA VAL A 207 6.82 -5.00 11.83
C VAL A 207 6.17 -4.20 10.70
N VAL A 208 5.36 -3.21 11.06
CA VAL A 208 4.51 -2.47 10.13
C VAL A 208 4.96 -1.02 9.97
N GLY A 209 5.48 -0.72 8.78
CA GLY A 209 5.90 0.63 8.40
C GLY A 209 7.07 1.16 9.23
N GLY A 210 7.98 0.27 9.64
CA GLY A 210 9.23 0.62 10.31
C GLY A 210 9.11 1.18 11.73
N VAL A 211 10.17 1.86 12.15
CA VAL A 211 10.25 2.51 13.46
C VAL A 211 9.29 3.71 13.53
N LYS A 212 8.62 3.90 14.66
CA LYS A 212 7.75 5.06 14.91
C LYS A 212 8.44 6.15 15.71
N ALA A 213 9.35 5.76 16.59
CA ALA A 213 10.24 6.66 17.32
C ALA A 213 11.38 5.90 17.98
N ILE A 214 12.44 6.62 18.31
CA ILE A 214 13.56 6.15 19.11
C ILE A 214 13.70 7.07 20.32
N ASP A 215 13.74 6.48 21.51
CA ASP A 215 14.10 7.18 22.74
C ASP A 215 15.52 6.78 23.13
N TYR A 216 16.48 7.66 22.90
CA TYR A 216 17.88 7.44 23.26
C TYR A 216 18.15 7.48 24.75
N THR A 217 17.30 8.16 25.52
CA THR A 217 17.47 8.29 26.98
C THR A 217 17.07 6.97 27.64
N LEU A 218 15.96 6.39 27.20
CA LEU A 218 15.48 5.09 27.68
C LEU A 218 16.04 3.89 26.90
N GLN A 219 16.74 4.14 25.78
CA GLN A 219 17.23 3.14 24.85
C GLN A 219 16.12 2.22 24.33
N LEU A 220 15.01 2.82 23.88
CA LEU A 220 13.83 2.12 23.38
C LEU A 220 13.56 2.46 21.91
N VAL A 221 13.11 1.47 21.16
CA VAL A 221 12.58 1.61 19.80
C VAL A 221 11.09 1.31 19.82
N TYR A 222 10.27 2.24 19.36
CA TYR A 222 8.82 2.09 19.27
C TYR A 222 8.41 1.67 17.86
N PHE A 223 7.50 0.70 17.74
CA PHE A 223 7.08 0.17 16.44
C PHE A 223 5.66 -0.37 16.48
N MET A 224 5.04 -0.44 15.30
CA MET A 224 3.76 -1.12 15.10
C MET A 224 4.03 -2.55 14.62
N SER A 225 3.25 -3.53 15.07
CA SER A 225 3.38 -4.90 14.56
C SER A 225 2.05 -5.64 14.44
N THR A 226 2.11 -6.79 13.76
CA THR A 226 1.04 -7.79 13.65
C THR A 226 1.19 -8.93 14.65
N GLU A 227 1.98 -8.73 15.72
CA GLU A 227 2.34 -9.80 16.67
C GLU A 227 1.13 -10.47 17.33
N LYS A 228 0.09 -9.68 17.65
CA LYS A 228 -1.16 -10.25 18.15
C LYS A 228 -1.93 -11.03 17.07
N SER A 229 -2.02 -10.48 15.87
CA SER A 229 -2.78 -11.05 14.74
C SER A 229 -2.43 -10.31 13.44
N SER A 230 -2.42 -11.03 12.31
CA SER A 230 -2.16 -10.48 10.97
C SER A 230 -3.16 -9.38 10.57
N ILE A 231 -4.36 -9.41 11.14
CA ILE A 231 -5.46 -8.48 10.85
C ILE A 231 -5.58 -7.34 11.89
N GLU A 232 -4.64 -7.25 12.83
CA GLU A 232 -4.58 -6.27 13.93
C GLU A 232 -3.27 -5.47 13.90
N ARG A 233 -3.24 -4.30 14.53
CA ARG A 233 -2.03 -3.45 14.62
C ARG A 233 -1.89 -2.90 16.01
N HIS A 234 -0.83 -3.28 16.71
CA HIS A 234 -0.57 -2.86 18.09
C HIS A 234 0.77 -2.13 18.21
N LEU A 235 0.84 -1.21 19.16
CA LEU A 235 2.07 -0.47 19.48
C LEU A 235 2.90 -1.27 20.47
N TYR A 236 4.19 -1.42 20.18
CA TYR A 236 5.17 -2.04 21.04
C TYR A 236 6.40 -1.15 21.20
N SER A 237 7.14 -1.38 22.27
CA SER A 237 8.53 -0.93 22.42
C SER A 237 9.47 -2.12 22.58
N VAL A 238 10.71 -1.96 22.15
CA VAL A 238 11.80 -2.91 22.41
C VAL A 238 13.07 -2.18 22.82
N SER A 239 13.82 -2.73 23.77
CA SER A 239 15.12 -2.20 24.20
C SER A 239 16.17 -2.34 23.10
N PHE A 240 17.19 -1.47 23.14
CA PHE A 240 18.27 -1.50 22.14
C PHE A 240 19.03 -2.82 22.13
N ASP A 241 19.13 -3.54 23.25
CA ASP A 241 19.72 -4.87 23.31
C ASP A 241 18.80 -5.99 22.76
N GLY A 242 17.52 -5.69 22.52
CA GLY A 242 16.51 -6.64 22.05
C GLY A 242 15.93 -7.54 23.14
N LEU A 243 16.33 -7.37 24.40
CA LEU A 243 15.99 -8.29 25.49
C LEU A 243 14.62 -8.02 26.12
N THR A 244 14.19 -6.75 26.13
CA THR A 244 12.92 -6.34 26.76
C THR A 244 11.98 -5.78 25.71
N LYS A 245 10.82 -6.41 25.54
CA LYS A 245 9.74 -5.96 24.66
C LYS A 245 8.45 -5.76 25.46
N THR A 246 7.72 -4.69 25.19
CA THR A 246 6.50 -4.33 25.91
C THR A 246 5.42 -3.85 24.95
N ALA A 247 4.18 -4.32 25.14
CA ALA A 247 3.01 -3.79 24.44
C ALA A 247 2.54 -2.50 25.14
N LEU A 248 2.31 -1.43 24.36
CA LEU A 248 1.80 -0.15 24.88
C LEU A 248 0.29 0.02 24.66
N THR A 249 -0.30 -0.82 23.81
CA THR A 249 -1.74 -0.91 23.58
C THR A 249 -2.31 -2.17 24.22
N ASN A 250 -3.61 -2.17 24.55
CA ASN A 250 -4.29 -3.36 25.06
C ASN A 250 -4.20 -4.50 24.03
N THR A 251 -3.59 -5.62 24.41
CA THR A 251 -3.46 -6.81 23.56
C THR A 251 -4.39 -7.94 24.01
N ASP A 252 -5.24 -7.73 25.00
CA ASP A 252 -6.31 -8.67 25.39
C ASP A 252 -7.53 -8.54 24.46
N GLU A 253 -7.76 -7.35 23.90
CA GLU A 253 -8.90 -7.04 23.01
C GLU A 253 -8.47 -6.74 21.59
N ALA A 254 -9.32 -7.03 20.60
CA ALA A 254 -9.00 -6.79 19.20
C ALA A 254 -8.73 -5.30 18.95
N GLY A 255 -7.64 -4.97 18.25
CA GLY A 255 -7.25 -3.58 18.04
C GLY A 255 -6.55 -3.29 16.72
N TYR A 256 -6.90 -2.16 16.14
CA TYR A 256 -6.15 -1.55 15.05
C TYR A 256 -5.76 -0.14 15.46
N TYR A 257 -4.47 0.10 15.64
CA TYR A 257 -3.94 1.39 16.06
C TYR A 257 -3.01 2.00 15.00
N GLU A 258 -2.95 3.33 14.99
CA GLU A 258 -1.93 4.12 14.30
C GLU A 258 -1.32 5.11 15.29
N VAL A 259 -0.02 5.42 15.15
CA VAL A 259 0.68 6.28 16.10
C VAL A 259 1.64 7.24 15.42
N SER A 260 1.82 8.40 16.03
CA SER A 260 2.88 9.35 15.70
C SER A 260 3.45 9.94 16.98
N PHE A 261 4.77 10.03 17.08
CA PHE A 261 5.46 10.53 18.27
C PHE A 261 5.85 12.01 18.14
N SER A 262 5.93 12.70 19.28
CA SER A 262 6.61 13.99 19.36
C SER A 262 8.12 13.82 19.16
N LYS A 263 8.82 14.90 18.79
CA LYS A 263 10.29 14.92 18.78
C LYS A 263 10.85 14.44 20.14
N GLY A 264 11.81 13.52 20.11
CA GLY A 264 12.40 12.90 21.31
C GLY A 264 11.48 11.91 22.03
N ALA A 265 10.43 11.40 21.37
CA ALA A 265 9.59 10.29 21.82
C ALA A 265 8.86 10.45 23.17
N LYS A 266 8.75 11.66 23.73
CA LYS A 266 8.13 11.87 25.06
C LYS A 266 6.61 11.71 25.10
N TYR A 267 5.94 12.13 24.02
CA TYR A 267 4.50 12.00 23.84
C TYR A 267 4.22 11.26 22.55
N TYR A 268 3.07 10.60 22.48
CA TYR A 268 2.57 10.02 21.25
C TYR A 268 1.08 10.31 21.08
N ASN A 269 0.73 10.69 19.86
CA ASN A 269 -0.63 10.74 19.38
C ASN A 269 -0.99 9.33 18.89
N ILE A 270 -1.98 8.72 19.53
CA ILE A 270 -2.50 7.41 19.19
C ILE A 270 -3.92 7.56 18.62
N LYS A 271 -4.15 6.90 17.49
CA LYS A 271 -5.45 6.72 16.88
C LYS A 271 -5.84 5.26 17.02
N TYR A 272 -6.98 5.01 17.65
CA TYR A 272 -7.65 3.72 17.55
C TYR A 272 -8.57 3.77 16.34
N GLU A 273 -8.30 2.90 15.38
CA GLU A 273 -8.97 2.84 14.09
C GLU A 273 -10.02 1.71 14.04
N GLY A 274 -10.10 0.82 15.03
CA GLY A 274 -11.12 -0.22 15.10
C GLY A 274 -10.76 -1.46 15.93
N PRO A 275 -11.66 -2.46 16.02
CA PRO A 275 -12.90 -2.58 15.23
C PRO A 275 -14.07 -1.73 15.71
N GLU A 276 -14.02 -1.21 16.94
CA GLU A 276 -15.05 -0.31 17.47
C GLU A 276 -14.89 1.11 16.92
N ILE A 277 -15.83 1.99 17.27
CA ILE A 277 -15.85 3.37 16.78
C ILE A 277 -14.51 4.09 17.09
N PRO A 278 -13.83 4.66 16.07
CA PRO A 278 -12.51 5.27 16.23
C PRO A 278 -12.45 6.38 17.26
N TRP A 279 -11.28 6.56 17.86
CA TRP A 279 -10.97 7.66 18.75
C TRP A 279 -9.48 8.03 18.67
N GLN A 280 -9.14 9.21 19.14
CA GLN A 280 -7.76 9.73 19.11
C GLN A 280 -7.40 10.40 20.43
N LYS A 281 -6.20 10.10 20.94
CA LYS A 281 -5.67 10.65 22.19
C LYS A 281 -4.19 11.00 22.06
N VAL A 282 -3.72 11.92 22.90
CA VAL A 282 -2.30 12.11 23.19
C VAL A 282 -2.00 11.47 24.54
N LEU A 283 -0.98 10.62 24.56
CA LEU A 283 -0.47 9.94 25.74
C LEU A 283 0.99 10.32 25.98
N LYS A 284 1.48 10.11 27.20
CA LYS A 284 2.88 10.33 27.58
C LYS A 284 3.56 8.98 27.85
N VAL A 285 4.80 8.83 27.40
CA VAL A 285 5.53 7.56 27.51
C VAL A 285 5.84 7.18 28.95
N ASP A 286 6.27 8.16 29.76
CA ASP A 286 6.72 7.96 31.14
C ASP A 286 5.60 8.15 32.20
N ASN A 287 4.36 8.37 31.76
CA ASN A 287 3.24 8.62 32.66
C ASN A 287 1.92 8.11 32.07
N SER A 288 1.52 6.90 32.50
CA SER A 288 0.27 6.27 32.09
C SER A 288 -1.00 7.01 32.55
N SER A 289 -0.91 7.88 33.55
CA SER A 289 -2.05 8.70 34.01
C SER A 289 -2.32 9.91 33.10
N PHE A 290 -1.35 10.30 32.26
CA PHE A 290 -1.53 11.41 31.33
C PHE A 290 -2.30 10.96 30.08
N SER A 291 -3.44 11.59 29.82
CA SER A 291 -4.21 11.38 28.60
C SER A 291 -4.98 12.64 28.23
N VAL A 292 -4.85 13.07 26.98
CA VAL A 292 -5.66 14.16 26.39
C VAL A 292 -6.48 13.58 25.25
N SER A 293 -7.80 13.68 25.34
CA SER A 293 -8.70 13.28 24.24
C SER A 293 -8.68 14.35 23.15
N LEU A 294 -8.37 13.95 21.92
CA LEU A 294 -8.44 14.84 20.74
C LEU A 294 -9.77 14.64 19.99
N GLN A 295 -10.23 13.39 19.91
CA GLN A 295 -11.49 13.03 19.26
C GLN A 295 -12.04 11.75 19.89
N ASP A 296 -13.34 11.74 20.22
CA ASP A 296 -14.03 10.58 20.79
C ASP A 296 -15.21 10.07 19.94
N ASN A 297 -15.55 10.80 18.87
CA ASN A 297 -16.60 10.49 17.92
C ASN A 297 -17.97 10.21 18.59
N ASN A 298 -18.31 10.87 19.70
CA ASN A 298 -19.57 10.62 20.41
C ASN A 298 -20.82 10.80 19.54
N LYS A 299 -20.81 11.74 18.57
CA LYS A 299 -21.91 11.90 17.61
C LYS A 299 -22.11 10.65 16.75
N LEU A 300 -21.03 10.06 16.26
CA LEU A 300 -21.06 8.81 15.49
C LEU A 300 -21.52 7.64 16.36
N LYS A 301 -21.08 7.58 17.63
CA LYS A 301 -21.56 6.58 18.61
C LYS A 301 -23.06 6.64 18.81
N SER A 302 -23.63 7.84 18.88
CA SER A 302 -25.09 8.01 18.99
C SER A 302 -25.81 7.64 17.69
N LEU A 303 -25.25 8.02 16.53
CA LEU A 303 -25.85 7.72 15.23
C LEU A 303 -25.87 6.22 14.92
N ILE A 304 -24.79 5.50 15.16
CA ILE A 304 -24.71 4.07 14.85
C ILE A 304 -25.72 3.25 15.67
N LYS A 305 -26.05 3.69 16.89
CA LYS A 305 -27.10 3.05 17.71
C LYS A 305 -28.50 3.13 17.09
N THR A 306 -28.75 4.04 16.15
CA THR A 306 -30.03 4.16 15.45
C THR A 306 -30.05 3.39 14.13
N ILE A 307 -28.94 2.75 13.76
CA ILE A 307 -28.78 2.02 12.51
C ILE A 307 -28.65 0.53 12.83
N ASP A 308 -29.41 -0.28 12.10
CA ASP A 308 -29.30 -1.73 12.16
C ASP A 308 -28.04 -2.19 11.43
N MET A 309 -26.92 -2.18 12.15
CA MET A 309 -25.60 -2.49 11.62
C MET A 309 -25.47 -3.99 11.32
N PRO A 310 -24.85 -4.36 10.20
CA PRO A 310 -24.62 -5.75 9.88
C PRO A 310 -23.59 -6.38 10.83
N THR A 311 -23.67 -7.70 10.99
CA THR A 311 -22.72 -8.47 11.81
C THR A 311 -21.48 -8.81 10.99
N ILE A 312 -20.29 -8.48 11.49
CA ILE A 312 -19.03 -8.82 10.84
C ILE A 312 -18.44 -10.06 11.52
N LYS A 313 -18.14 -11.09 10.75
CA LYS A 313 -17.43 -12.30 11.20
C LYS A 313 -16.12 -12.43 10.44
N TYR A 314 -15.12 -12.98 11.11
CA TYR A 314 -13.79 -13.20 10.57
C TYR A 314 -13.51 -14.70 10.68
N SER A 315 -12.99 -15.29 9.62
CA SER A 315 -12.66 -16.70 9.57
C SER A 315 -11.35 -16.93 8.84
N THR A 316 -10.76 -18.08 9.11
CA THR A 316 -9.68 -18.59 8.28
C THR A 316 -10.24 -19.71 7.43
N VAL A 317 -10.61 -19.40 6.19
CA VAL A 317 -10.81 -20.41 5.14
C VAL A 317 -9.55 -20.41 4.28
N GLU A 318 -8.41 -20.77 4.86
CA GLU A 318 -7.15 -20.26 4.30
C GLU A 318 -7.27 -18.71 4.03
N SER A 319 -8.01 -18.02 4.94
CA SER A 319 -8.31 -16.57 5.19
C SER A 319 -9.42 -15.80 4.40
N ASP A 320 -10.58 -15.53 5.05
CA ASP A 320 -11.64 -14.60 4.57
C ASP A 320 -12.39 -13.86 5.71
N GLY A 321 -12.92 -12.67 5.44
CA GLY A 321 -13.80 -11.93 6.35
C GLY A 321 -15.16 -11.71 5.71
N ASN A 322 -16.26 -11.81 6.47
CA ASN A 322 -17.59 -11.71 5.89
C ASN A 322 -18.56 -10.84 6.73
N ILE A 323 -19.37 -10.05 6.04
CA ILE A 323 -20.38 -9.14 6.59
C ILE A 323 -21.76 -9.74 6.33
N ARG A 324 -22.55 -9.94 7.36
CA ARG A 324 -23.86 -10.60 7.31
C ARG A 324 -25.00 -9.62 7.53
N PRO A 325 -26.14 -9.77 6.83
CA PRO A 325 -27.33 -9.00 7.13
C PRO A 325 -27.72 -9.09 8.61
N PRO A 326 -28.27 -8.01 9.20
CA PRO A 326 -28.82 -8.08 10.55
C PRO A 326 -29.95 -9.10 10.64
N GLY A 327 -29.91 -9.95 11.67
CA GLY A 327 -30.93 -10.98 11.92
C GLY A 327 -30.95 -12.16 10.92
N MET A 328 -29.88 -12.34 10.13
CA MET A 328 -29.76 -13.37 9.09
C MET A 328 -30.08 -14.80 9.59
N ASP A 329 -30.87 -15.55 8.81
CA ASP A 329 -31.19 -16.96 9.06
C ASP A 329 -30.07 -17.88 8.53
N GLU A 330 -29.29 -18.48 9.43
CA GLU A 330 -28.22 -19.41 9.09
C GLU A 330 -28.71 -20.87 8.89
N THR A 331 -29.99 -21.16 9.11
CA THR A 331 -30.54 -22.52 8.99
C THR A 331 -30.77 -22.95 7.53
N GLY A 332 -30.81 -21.98 6.61
CA GLY A 332 -31.05 -22.20 5.18
C GLY A 332 -32.50 -22.15 4.73
N ARG A 333 -33.44 -21.76 5.62
CA ARG A 333 -34.82 -21.45 5.21
C ARG A 333 -34.89 -20.23 4.30
N GLU A 334 -34.04 -19.24 4.55
CA GLU A 334 -33.82 -18.11 3.66
C GLU A 334 -32.47 -18.28 2.93
N LYS A 335 -32.43 -17.87 1.67
CA LYS A 335 -31.26 -17.95 0.80
C LYS A 335 -30.84 -16.53 0.40
N TYR A 336 -29.61 -16.15 0.73
CA TYR A 336 -29.10 -14.81 0.51
C TYR A 336 -28.16 -14.77 -0.72
N PRO A 337 -28.24 -13.72 -1.55
CA PRO A 337 -27.23 -13.45 -2.55
C PRO A 337 -25.90 -13.05 -1.89
N VAL A 338 -24.79 -13.29 -2.59
CA VAL A 338 -23.44 -13.04 -2.08
C VAL A 338 -22.70 -12.07 -2.99
N LEU A 339 -22.04 -11.08 -2.41
CA LEU A 339 -21.15 -10.15 -3.10
C LEU A 339 -19.72 -10.32 -2.57
N PHE A 340 -18.83 -10.82 -3.41
CA PHE A 340 -17.40 -10.87 -3.12
C PHE A 340 -16.76 -9.50 -3.40
N HIS A 341 -16.05 -8.96 -2.41
CA HIS A 341 -15.23 -7.76 -2.50
C HIS A 341 -13.76 -8.17 -2.50
N VAL A 342 -13.06 -7.90 -3.60
CA VAL A 342 -11.66 -8.28 -3.77
C VAL A 342 -10.79 -7.08 -4.12
N TYR A 343 -9.56 -7.12 -3.61
CA TYR A 343 -8.46 -6.32 -4.14
C TYR A 343 -7.33 -7.25 -4.59
N GLY A 344 -6.74 -8.03 -3.68
CA GLY A 344 -5.79 -9.10 -4.01
C GLY A 344 -4.42 -8.64 -4.54
N GLY A 345 -4.18 -7.33 -4.62
CA GLY A 345 -2.90 -6.79 -5.06
C GLY A 345 -1.74 -7.20 -4.14
N PRO A 346 -0.52 -7.42 -4.68
CA PRO A 346 0.64 -7.76 -3.87
C PRO A 346 0.84 -6.74 -2.74
N THR A 347 1.22 -7.22 -1.54
CA THR A 347 1.45 -6.41 -0.31
C THR A 347 0.21 -5.73 0.30
N SER A 348 -0.95 -5.76 -0.37
CA SER A 348 -2.18 -5.15 0.13
C SER A 348 -2.83 -5.97 1.26
N GLN A 349 -3.86 -5.42 1.90
CA GLN A 349 -4.70 -6.15 2.85
C GLN A 349 -6.07 -5.48 2.96
N LEU A 350 -7.15 -6.21 2.71
CA LEU A 350 -8.52 -5.75 2.94
C LEU A 350 -9.11 -6.31 4.24
N VAL A 351 -8.79 -7.54 4.61
CA VAL A 351 -9.29 -8.17 5.84
C VAL A 351 -8.46 -7.66 7.01
N ASN A 352 -9.01 -6.70 7.75
CA ASN A 352 -8.39 -6.13 8.93
C ASN A 352 -9.46 -5.73 9.97
N LYS A 353 -9.02 -5.34 11.17
CA LYS A 353 -9.88 -4.88 12.26
C LYS A 353 -10.14 -3.37 12.24
N LYS A 354 -9.94 -2.65 11.14
CA LYS A 354 -10.35 -1.24 11.07
C LYS A 354 -11.88 -1.13 11.07
N PHE A 355 -12.38 -0.11 11.75
CA PHE A 355 -13.76 0.34 11.61
C PHE A 355 -13.93 0.93 10.21
N PHE A 356 -15.02 0.56 9.54
CA PHE A 356 -15.39 1.13 8.26
C PHE A 356 -16.89 1.41 8.24
N PHE A 357 -17.27 2.41 7.45
CA PHE A 357 -18.67 2.74 7.19
C PHE A 357 -18.84 3.12 5.72
N ASP A 358 -19.01 2.11 4.88
CA ASP A 358 -19.04 2.25 3.41
C ASP A 358 -20.29 1.58 2.80
N TRP A 359 -20.33 1.51 1.47
CA TRP A 359 -21.48 0.98 0.74
C TRP A 359 -21.71 -0.52 0.94
N HIS A 360 -20.69 -1.29 1.36
CA HIS A 360 -20.86 -2.72 1.67
C HIS A 360 -21.78 -2.91 2.87
N LEU A 361 -21.71 -2.02 3.86
CA LEU A 361 -22.64 -2.06 4.99
C LEU A 361 -24.08 -1.81 4.56
N TYR A 362 -24.29 -0.90 3.59
CA TYR A 362 -25.61 -0.64 3.01
C TYR A 362 -26.13 -1.88 2.26
N VAL A 363 -25.28 -2.51 1.44
CA VAL A 363 -25.61 -3.75 0.71
C VAL A 363 -26.01 -4.88 1.66
N ALA A 364 -25.27 -5.06 2.76
CA ALA A 364 -25.59 -6.07 3.75
C ALA A 364 -26.86 -5.73 4.56
N SER A 365 -26.96 -4.49 5.07
CA SER A 365 -28.05 -4.08 5.96
C SER A 365 -29.39 -3.92 5.23
N LYS A 366 -29.39 -3.22 4.08
CA LYS A 366 -30.61 -2.84 3.35
C LYS A 366 -30.93 -3.77 2.19
N LEU A 367 -29.95 -4.17 1.40
CA LEU A 367 -30.19 -5.07 0.25
C LEU A 367 -30.15 -6.55 0.64
N LYS A 368 -29.76 -6.86 1.88
CA LYS A 368 -29.74 -8.21 2.46
C LYS A 368 -28.83 -9.20 1.71
N PHE A 369 -27.69 -8.72 1.22
CA PHE A 369 -26.62 -9.55 0.68
C PHE A 369 -25.67 -9.99 1.80
N VAL A 370 -25.04 -11.15 1.65
CA VAL A 370 -23.80 -11.43 2.39
C VAL A 370 -22.63 -10.84 1.60
N VAL A 371 -21.83 -9.99 2.24
CA VAL A 371 -20.61 -9.45 1.61
C VAL A 371 -19.41 -10.24 2.10
N VAL A 372 -18.57 -10.73 1.20
CA VAL A 372 -17.39 -11.54 1.53
C VAL A 372 -16.15 -10.82 1.03
N THR A 373 -15.23 -10.50 1.94
CA THR A 373 -13.94 -9.90 1.64
C THR A 373 -12.85 -10.95 1.78
N VAL A 374 -12.01 -11.10 0.77
CA VAL A 374 -10.98 -12.16 0.74
C VAL A 374 -9.60 -11.55 0.51
N ASP A 375 -8.66 -11.89 1.38
CA ASP A 375 -7.23 -11.63 1.16
C ASP A 375 -6.58 -12.91 0.62
N THR A 376 -6.28 -12.90 -0.67
CA THR A 376 -5.71 -14.04 -1.38
C THR A 376 -4.19 -14.11 -1.21
N ARG A 377 -3.56 -15.21 -1.64
CA ARG A 377 -2.09 -15.27 -1.79
C ARG A 377 -1.56 -14.05 -2.55
N GLY A 378 -0.39 -13.55 -2.15
CA GLY A 378 0.18 -12.28 -2.62
C GLY A 378 -0.05 -11.09 -1.69
N THR A 379 -1.11 -11.11 -0.88
CA THR A 379 -1.40 -10.04 0.09
C THR A 379 -0.39 -10.03 1.27
N GLY A 380 -0.37 -8.94 2.03
CA GLY A 380 0.61 -8.67 3.08
C GLY A 380 0.29 -9.32 4.43
N TYR A 381 1.24 -9.19 5.38
CA TYR A 381 1.03 -9.49 6.81
C TYR A 381 0.83 -10.96 7.20
N LEU A 382 0.97 -11.88 6.25
CA LEU A 382 1.01 -13.34 6.46
C LEU A 382 2.41 -13.93 6.20
N GLY A 383 3.43 -13.07 6.15
CA GLY A 383 4.81 -13.44 5.89
C GLY A 383 5.14 -13.56 4.40
N ARG A 384 6.45 -13.68 4.16
CA ARG A 384 7.03 -13.51 2.83
C ARG A 384 6.66 -14.62 1.86
N THR A 385 6.60 -15.88 2.30
CA THR A 385 6.22 -17.01 1.43
C THR A 385 4.82 -16.82 0.84
N PHE A 386 3.86 -16.37 1.66
CA PHE A 386 2.50 -16.08 1.22
C PHE A 386 2.47 -14.93 0.21
N ARG A 387 3.33 -13.94 0.40
CA ARG A 387 3.41 -12.71 -0.41
C ARG A 387 4.12 -12.90 -1.74
N VAL A 388 5.27 -13.57 -1.78
CA VAL A 388 6.13 -13.61 -2.97
C VAL A 388 5.72 -14.64 -4.01
N CYS A 389 4.86 -15.60 -3.64
CA CYS A 389 4.47 -16.69 -4.53
C CYS A 389 3.78 -16.22 -5.83
N VAL A 390 3.19 -15.02 -5.84
CA VAL A 390 2.54 -14.44 -7.03
C VAL A 390 3.52 -13.84 -8.05
N ARG A 391 4.83 -13.79 -7.76
CA ARG A 391 5.82 -13.28 -8.71
C ARG A 391 5.77 -14.11 -9.99
N LYS A 392 5.61 -13.46 -11.15
CA LYS A 392 5.41 -14.10 -12.47
C LYS A 392 4.09 -14.88 -12.63
N HIS A 393 3.18 -14.82 -11.64
CA HIS A 393 1.89 -15.52 -11.61
C HIS A 393 0.72 -14.59 -11.23
N LEU A 394 0.84 -13.28 -11.50
CA LEU A 394 -0.20 -12.30 -11.14
C LEU A 394 -1.52 -12.62 -11.84
N GLY A 395 -2.59 -12.70 -11.05
CA GLY A 395 -3.93 -13.04 -11.50
C GLY A 395 -4.20 -14.54 -11.64
N GLU A 396 -3.22 -15.41 -11.36
CA GLU A 396 -3.40 -16.86 -11.34
C GLU A 396 -3.84 -17.32 -9.94
N TYR A 397 -2.98 -17.18 -8.94
CA TYR A 397 -3.23 -17.68 -7.59
C TYR A 397 -4.35 -16.91 -6.89
N GLU A 398 -4.40 -15.60 -7.09
CA GLU A 398 -5.45 -14.73 -6.55
C GLU A 398 -6.83 -15.15 -7.08
N SER A 399 -6.91 -15.51 -8.36
CA SER A 399 -8.15 -15.97 -8.98
C SER A 399 -8.56 -17.35 -8.47
N ILE A 400 -7.61 -18.27 -8.34
CA ILE A 400 -7.84 -19.62 -7.78
C ILE A 400 -8.40 -19.52 -6.36
N ASP A 401 -7.78 -18.69 -5.52
CA ASP A 401 -8.17 -18.51 -4.13
C ASP A 401 -9.59 -17.91 -4.05
N SER A 402 -9.87 -16.86 -4.84
CA SER A 402 -11.20 -16.24 -4.90
C SER A 402 -12.31 -17.22 -5.35
N ILE A 403 -12.03 -18.03 -6.38
CA ILE A 403 -12.97 -19.03 -6.91
C ILE A 403 -13.21 -20.16 -5.90
N ASN A 404 -12.16 -20.64 -5.25
CA ASN A 404 -12.27 -21.70 -4.26
C ASN A 404 -13.08 -21.25 -3.05
N THR A 405 -12.84 -20.04 -2.56
CA THR A 405 -13.64 -19.44 -1.49
C THR A 405 -15.10 -19.33 -1.92
N ALA A 406 -15.40 -18.82 -3.11
CA ALA A 406 -16.76 -18.75 -3.62
C ALA A 406 -17.44 -20.13 -3.74
N LYS A 407 -16.72 -21.17 -4.16
CA LYS A 407 -17.24 -22.56 -4.21
C LYS A 407 -17.56 -23.12 -2.82
N LEU A 408 -16.79 -22.75 -1.80
CA LEU A 408 -17.10 -23.13 -0.41
C LEU A 408 -18.34 -22.40 0.09
N TRP A 409 -18.43 -21.10 -0.21
CA TRP A 409 -19.58 -20.27 0.13
C TRP A 409 -20.87 -20.74 -0.55
N ALA A 410 -20.81 -21.14 -1.83
CA ALA A 410 -21.94 -21.68 -2.58
C ALA A 410 -22.57 -22.94 -1.95
N LYS A 411 -21.82 -23.67 -1.10
CA LYS A 411 -22.29 -24.87 -0.39
C LYS A 411 -23.01 -24.56 0.92
N LEU A 412 -22.94 -23.31 1.41
CA LEU A 412 -23.55 -22.95 2.68
C LEU A 412 -25.08 -23.01 2.58
N PRO A 413 -25.77 -23.52 3.62
CA PRO A 413 -27.21 -23.78 3.56
C PRO A 413 -28.04 -22.51 3.37
N TYR A 414 -27.50 -21.34 3.69
CA TYR A 414 -28.17 -20.04 3.57
C TYR A 414 -27.72 -19.23 2.34
N VAL A 415 -26.85 -19.76 1.48
CA VAL A 415 -26.40 -19.06 0.27
C VAL A 415 -27.25 -19.48 -0.93
N ASP A 416 -27.69 -18.50 -1.71
CA ASP A 416 -28.23 -18.71 -3.05
C ASP A 416 -27.06 -18.85 -4.03
N SER A 417 -26.70 -20.10 -4.38
CA SER A 417 -25.57 -20.38 -5.27
C SER A 417 -25.77 -19.89 -6.71
N SER A 418 -26.99 -19.48 -7.08
CA SER A 418 -27.28 -18.86 -8.37
C SER A 418 -27.09 -17.34 -8.37
N LYS A 419 -26.74 -16.73 -7.21
CA LYS A 419 -26.61 -15.27 -7.03
C LYS A 419 -25.33 -14.91 -6.27
N ILE A 420 -24.19 -15.28 -6.82
CA ILE A 420 -22.87 -14.91 -6.34
C ILE A 420 -22.24 -13.95 -7.36
N ALA A 421 -21.94 -12.74 -6.91
CA ALA A 421 -21.26 -11.72 -7.70
C ALA A 421 -19.88 -11.42 -7.10
N ILE A 422 -18.98 -10.85 -7.91
CA ILE A 422 -17.66 -10.38 -7.48
C ILE A 422 -17.42 -8.96 -7.95
N TRP A 423 -16.73 -8.16 -7.15
CA TRP A 423 -16.35 -6.81 -7.51
C TRP A 423 -15.01 -6.38 -6.91
N GLY A 424 -14.36 -5.43 -7.58
CA GLY A 424 -13.14 -4.82 -7.09
C GLY A 424 -12.69 -3.61 -7.92
N TRP A 425 -11.75 -2.85 -7.35
CA TRP A 425 -11.22 -1.61 -7.93
C TRP A 425 -9.72 -1.69 -8.17
N SER A 426 -9.22 -1.09 -9.25
CA SER A 426 -7.80 -1.09 -9.62
C SER A 426 -7.30 -2.53 -9.80
N PHE A 427 -6.34 -2.99 -8.99
CA PHE A 427 -5.95 -4.40 -8.99
C PHE A 427 -7.14 -5.33 -8.68
N GLY A 428 -8.07 -4.90 -7.83
CA GLY A 428 -9.32 -5.64 -7.59
C GLY A 428 -10.21 -5.74 -8.82
N GLY A 429 -10.19 -4.74 -9.70
CA GLY A 429 -10.88 -4.78 -10.99
C GLY A 429 -10.20 -5.74 -11.97
N PHE A 430 -8.86 -5.74 -11.98
CA PHE A 430 -8.07 -6.73 -12.70
C PHE A 430 -8.38 -8.15 -12.21
N LEU A 431 -8.34 -8.39 -10.90
CA LEU A 431 -8.65 -9.68 -10.29
C LEU A 431 -10.09 -10.11 -10.56
N THR A 432 -11.05 -9.20 -10.44
CA THR A 432 -12.45 -9.46 -10.82
C THR A 432 -12.53 -9.94 -12.26
N SER A 433 -11.82 -9.28 -13.18
CA SER A 433 -11.80 -9.66 -14.59
C SER A 433 -11.16 -11.04 -14.81
N LYS A 434 -10.05 -11.35 -14.12
CA LYS A 434 -9.38 -12.66 -14.19
C LYS A 434 -10.22 -13.80 -13.62
N VAL A 435 -10.95 -13.55 -12.53
CA VAL A 435 -11.89 -14.53 -11.94
C VAL A 435 -13.03 -14.85 -12.89
N ILE A 436 -13.59 -13.82 -13.54
CA ILE A 436 -14.63 -14.01 -14.55
C ILE A 436 -14.06 -14.74 -15.78
N GLU A 437 -12.87 -14.36 -16.26
CA GLU A 437 -12.17 -15.02 -17.38
C GLU A 437 -11.89 -16.51 -17.14
N ALA A 438 -11.68 -16.91 -15.89
CA ALA A 438 -11.49 -18.32 -15.53
C ALA A 438 -12.75 -19.18 -15.72
N ASP A 439 -13.92 -18.55 -15.95
CA ASP A 439 -15.19 -19.17 -16.34
C ASP A 439 -15.64 -20.33 -15.44
N SER A 440 -15.35 -20.25 -14.15
CA SER A 440 -15.55 -21.35 -13.20
C SER A 440 -17.01 -21.74 -12.92
N GLY A 441 -17.97 -20.97 -13.44
CA GLY A 441 -19.42 -21.15 -13.25
C GLY A 441 -19.96 -20.75 -11.88
N VAL A 442 -19.10 -20.39 -10.91
CA VAL A 442 -19.55 -20.02 -9.54
C VAL A 442 -20.06 -18.59 -9.43
N PHE A 443 -19.55 -17.67 -10.26
CA PHE A 443 -19.94 -16.26 -10.27
C PHE A 443 -20.88 -15.97 -11.44
N GLN A 444 -22.01 -15.33 -11.17
CA GLN A 444 -22.98 -14.93 -12.20
C GLN A 444 -22.74 -13.50 -12.70
N ALA A 445 -22.12 -12.63 -11.90
CA ALA A 445 -21.81 -11.26 -12.28
C ALA A 445 -20.47 -10.76 -11.74
N GLY A 446 -19.81 -9.90 -12.51
CA GLY A 446 -18.57 -9.21 -12.13
C GLY A 446 -18.71 -7.69 -12.25
N MET A 447 -18.09 -6.93 -11.35
CA MET A 447 -17.95 -5.47 -11.46
C MET A 447 -16.48 -5.06 -11.27
N ALA A 448 -15.83 -4.69 -12.37
CA ALA A 448 -14.42 -4.31 -12.42
C ALA A 448 -14.28 -2.79 -12.61
N VAL A 449 -13.78 -2.10 -11.59
CA VAL A 449 -13.56 -0.65 -11.64
C VAL A 449 -12.08 -0.34 -11.84
N ALA A 450 -11.77 0.55 -12.78
CA ALA A 450 -10.44 0.93 -13.25
C ALA A 450 -9.44 -0.25 -13.36
N PRO A 451 -9.82 -1.36 -14.04
CA PRO A 451 -8.99 -2.56 -14.07
C PRO A 451 -7.66 -2.30 -14.80
N ALA A 452 -6.56 -2.79 -14.24
CA ALA A 452 -5.32 -2.91 -15.00
C ALA A 452 -5.56 -3.83 -16.24
N ALA A 453 -4.82 -3.59 -17.32
CA ALA A 453 -5.09 -4.20 -18.63
C ALA A 453 -5.23 -5.74 -18.58
N VAL A 454 -6.34 -6.25 -19.12
CA VAL A 454 -6.60 -7.68 -19.31
C VAL A 454 -6.11 -8.07 -20.72
N THR A 455 -5.58 -9.28 -20.90
CA THR A 455 -4.98 -9.72 -22.19
C THR A 455 -5.77 -10.78 -22.92
N ASN A 456 -6.69 -11.48 -22.26
CA ASN A 456 -7.41 -12.62 -22.83
C ASN A 456 -8.90 -12.54 -22.50
N MET A 457 -9.74 -12.43 -23.53
CA MET A 457 -11.14 -12.01 -23.39
C MET A 457 -12.12 -13.13 -23.77
N THR A 458 -11.69 -14.38 -23.89
CA THR A 458 -12.53 -15.50 -24.36
C THR A 458 -13.29 -16.23 -23.24
N GLY A 459 -13.07 -15.88 -21.98
CA GLY A 459 -13.53 -16.62 -20.80
C GLY A 459 -14.92 -16.30 -20.27
N PHE A 460 -15.86 -15.85 -21.10
CA PHE A 460 -17.14 -15.29 -20.64
C PHE A 460 -18.37 -16.20 -20.88
N SER A 461 -18.19 -17.52 -21.05
CA SER A 461 -19.32 -18.41 -21.39
C SER A 461 -20.39 -18.51 -20.30
N ASN A 462 -19.99 -18.49 -19.02
CA ASN A 462 -20.89 -18.75 -17.89
C ASN A 462 -21.24 -17.49 -17.07
N ALA A 463 -20.63 -16.34 -17.36
CA ALA A 463 -20.93 -15.07 -16.68
C ALA A 463 -22.08 -14.33 -17.40
N GLN A 464 -23.08 -13.87 -16.63
CA GLN A 464 -24.24 -13.18 -17.20
C GLN A 464 -23.97 -11.69 -17.46
N PHE A 465 -23.19 -11.04 -16.59
CA PHE A 465 -22.92 -9.60 -16.66
C PHE A 465 -21.50 -9.27 -16.17
N LEU A 466 -20.77 -8.42 -16.90
CA LEU A 466 -19.54 -7.76 -16.45
C LEU A 466 -19.70 -6.26 -16.60
N LEU A 467 -19.65 -5.52 -15.49
CA LEU A 467 -19.61 -4.06 -15.49
C LEU A 467 -18.16 -3.59 -15.45
N VAL A 468 -17.78 -2.71 -16.38
CA VAL A 468 -16.44 -2.10 -16.40
C VAL A 468 -16.56 -0.59 -16.30
N HIS A 469 -15.99 -0.01 -15.24
CA HIS A 469 -15.93 1.43 -15.02
C HIS A 469 -14.48 1.90 -15.17
N GLY A 470 -14.19 2.95 -15.94
CA GLY A 470 -12.83 3.48 -16.12
C GLY A 470 -11.96 2.78 -17.19
N THR A 471 -10.64 3.02 -17.16
CA THR A 471 -9.70 2.64 -18.24
C THR A 471 -9.18 1.21 -18.11
N GLY A 472 -9.53 0.36 -19.08
CA GLY A 472 -8.78 -0.83 -19.47
C GLY A 472 -8.50 -0.77 -20.98
N ASP A 473 -7.58 -1.59 -21.51
CA ASP A 473 -7.34 -1.70 -22.97
C ASP A 473 -8.63 -2.16 -23.68
N VAL A 474 -9.48 -1.20 -24.08
CA VAL A 474 -10.83 -1.40 -24.63
C VAL A 474 -10.82 -2.24 -25.92
N ASP A 475 -9.72 -2.18 -26.68
CA ASP A 475 -9.59 -2.83 -27.99
C ASP A 475 -9.73 -4.36 -27.95
N LYS A 476 -9.51 -5.01 -26.81
CA LYS A 476 -9.46 -6.49 -26.75
C LYS A 476 -10.83 -7.17 -26.69
N PHE A 477 -11.87 -6.51 -26.18
CA PHE A 477 -13.23 -7.09 -26.12
C PHE A 477 -13.85 -7.27 -27.50
N THR A 478 -13.69 -6.29 -28.38
CA THR A 478 -14.19 -6.33 -29.76
C THR A 478 -13.45 -7.36 -30.61
N LEU A 479 -12.16 -7.57 -30.35
CA LEU A 479 -11.34 -8.56 -31.05
C LEU A 479 -11.67 -10.02 -30.67
N GLY A 480 -12.26 -10.25 -29.49
CA GLY A 480 -12.56 -11.58 -28.95
C GLY A 480 -13.85 -12.25 -29.44
N SER A 481 -14.69 -11.58 -30.23
CA SER A 481 -15.98 -12.12 -30.75
C SER A 481 -16.93 -12.67 -29.67
N VAL A 482 -16.97 -12.05 -28.49
CA VAL A 482 -17.93 -12.38 -27.44
C VAL A 482 -19.28 -11.72 -27.80
N HIS A 483 -20.39 -12.47 -27.79
CA HIS A 483 -21.69 -11.95 -28.26
C HIS A 483 -22.86 -12.15 -27.27
N ASN A 484 -22.66 -12.90 -26.18
CA ASN A 484 -23.70 -13.23 -25.19
C ASN A 484 -23.59 -12.42 -23.88
N TYR A 485 -23.07 -11.20 -23.93
CA TYR A 485 -22.81 -10.40 -22.72
C TYR A 485 -23.26 -8.95 -22.89
N ARG A 486 -23.80 -8.37 -21.81
CA ARG A 486 -24.12 -6.93 -21.74
C ARG A 486 -22.97 -6.23 -21.04
N LEU A 487 -22.05 -5.67 -21.83
CA LEU A 487 -20.97 -4.83 -21.34
C LEU A 487 -21.44 -3.37 -21.33
N GLN A 488 -21.35 -2.73 -20.17
CA GLN A 488 -21.65 -1.30 -20.04
C GLN A 488 -20.39 -0.61 -19.54
N PHE A 489 -19.86 0.29 -20.37
CA PHE A 489 -18.76 1.16 -20.02
C PHE A 489 -19.32 2.44 -19.40
N TYR A 490 -18.82 2.77 -18.24
CA TYR A 490 -18.98 4.09 -17.67
C TYR A 490 -17.61 4.78 -17.77
N THR A 491 -17.53 5.78 -18.65
CA THR A 491 -16.33 6.59 -18.87
C THR A 491 -16.53 7.93 -18.18
N ASP A 492 -16.16 8.03 -16.91
CA ASP A 492 -15.97 9.32 -16.25
C ASP A 492 -14.48 9.70 -16.25
N ASN A 493 -14.20 11.00 -16.21
CA ASN A 493 -12.84 11.53 -16.03
C ASN A 493 -12.42 11.50 -14.54
N ASP A 494 -13.36 11.21 -13.64
CA ASP A 494 -13.14 11.12 -12.20
C ASP A 494 -13.13 9.63 -11.90
N HIS A 495 -11.99 9.05 -11.51
CA HIS A 495 -11.92 7.61 -11.21
C HIS A 495 -12.96 7.17 -10.16
N SER A 496 -13.66 8.10 -9.48
CA SER A 496 -14.68 7.86 -8.46
C SER A 496 -16.08 7.47 -8.98
N ILE A 497 -16.65 6.35 -8.50
CA ILE A 497 -18.09 6.01 -8.65
C ILE A 497 -19.04 7.00 -7.94
N ALA A 498 -18.53 7.98 -7.19
CA ALA A 498 -19.33 8.88 -6.35
C ALA A 498 -19.92 10.10 -7.10
N LYS A 499 -19.63 10.29 -8.39
CA LYS A 499 -20.13 11.44 -9.16
C LYS A 499 -20.70 11.04 -10.51
N HIS A 500 -21.71 11.81 -10.94
CA HIS A 500 -22.52 11.66 -12.16
C HIS A 500 -23.50 10.48 -12.16
N ASN A 501 -24.81 10.78 -12.08
CA ASN A 501 -25.99 10.04 -12.59
C ASN A 501 -26.01 8.48 -12.61
N ALA A 502 -25.09 7.76 -11.97
CA ALA A 502 -25.14 6.30 -11.77
C ALA A 502 -26.31 5.87 -10.86
N ASN A 503 -27.00 6.84 -10.25
CA ASN A 503 -28.23 6.67 -9.47
C ASN A 503 -29.52 6.81 -10.31
N ARG A 504 -29.43 6.93 -11.64
CA ARG A 504 -30.59 7.00 -12.53
C ARG A 504 -30.53 5.91 -13.59
N GLU A 505 -30.92 4.70 -13.20
CA GLU A 505 -31.86 3.85 -13.96
C GLU A 505 -32.84 3.20 -12.99
#